data_AF-A0A3S1MVE2-F1
#
_entry.id   AF-A0A3S1MVE2-F1
#
_cell.length_a   1.000
_cell.length_b   1.000
_cell.length_c   1.000
_cell.angle_alpha   90.00
_cell.angle_beta   90.00
_cell.angle_gamma   90.00
#
_symmetry.space_group_name_H-M   'P 1'
#
loop_
_entity.id
_entity.type
_entity.pdbx_description
1 polymer ?
#
loop_
_entity_poly.entity_id
_entity_poly.type
_entity_poly.pdbx_seq_one_letter_code
_entity_poly.pdbx_strand_id
1 'polypeptide(L)' 'MSPACLSALKWLRNRNGDGVFDRNQVLVAACERAPVMRSTWNKLQAAELVEFYMERRRLRVTQAGYLVDLSRVEESA' A
#
# COMPACT_ATOMS: atom_id res chain seq x y z
N MET A 1 13.45 3.79 -4.11
CA MET A 1 12.28 3.59 -3.22
C MET A 1 12.68 4.00 -1.81
N SER A 2 11.86 4.74 -1.05
CA SER A 2 12.22 5.10 0.33
C SER A 2 11.86 3.97 1.33
N PRO A 3 12.55 3.87 2.48
CA PRO A 3 12.23 2.88 3.52
C PRO A 3 10.77 2.94 3.96
N ALA A 4 10.20 4.15 4.10
CA ALA A 4 8.80 4.35 4.43
C ALA A 4 7.83 3.77 3.37
N CYS A 5 8.17 3.82 2.08
CA CYS A 5 7.33 3.22 1.04
C CYS A 5 7.38 1.68 1.11
N LEU A 6 8.55 1.10 1.37
CA LEU A 6 8.69 -0.35 1.53
C LEU A 6 7.94 -0.85 2.77
N SER A 7 8.02 -0.10 3.87
CA SER A 7 7.27 -0.35 5.10
C SER A 7 5.76 -0.34 4.87
N ALA A 8 5.25 0.65 4.12
CA ALA A 8 3.84 0.72 3.73
C ALA A 8 3.41 -0.42 2.79
N LEU A 9 4.27 -0.81 1.85
CA LEU A 9 4.02 -1.96 0.98
C LEU A 9 3.91 -3.26 1.79
N LYS A 10 4.78 -3.44 2.79
CA LYS A 10 4.70 -4.58 3.71
C LYS A 10 3.40 -4.57 4.51
N TRP A 11 3.01 -3.41 5.04
CA TRP A 11 1.75 -3.24 5.77
C TRP A 11 0.54 -3.69 4.96
N LEU A 12 0.48 -3.29 3.68
CA LEU A 12 -0.63 -3.66 2.80
C LEU A 12 -0.59 -5.15 2.43
N ARG A 13 0.59 -5.72 2.15
CA ARG A 13 0.76 -7.15 1.86
C ARG A 13 0.32 -8.04 3.02
N ASN A 14 0.62 -7.64 4.26
CA ASN A 14 0.19 -8.34 5.47
C ASN A 14 -1.35 -8.31 5.64
N ARG A 15 -2.05 -7.44 4.91
CA ARG A 15 -3.51 -7.24 4.94
C ARG A 15 -4.16 -7.65 3.63
N ASN A 16 -3.72 -8.79 3.09
CA ASN A 16 -4.18 -9.39 1.82
C ASN A 16 -3.81 -8.62 0.54
N GLY A 17 -3.06 -7.52 0.65
CA GLY A 17 -2.62 -6.76 -0.52
C GLY A 17 -3.71 -5.94 -1.21
N ASP A 18 -4.89 -5.76 -0.59
CA ASP A 18 -6.00 -4.99 -1.16
C ASP A 18 -6.64 -4.09 -0.09
N GLY A 19 -7.02 -2.88 -0.48
CA GLY A 19 -7.72 -1.94 0.38
C GLY A 19 -8.61 -0.95 -0.36
N VAL A 20 -9.44 -0.25 0.41
CA VAL A 20 -10.38 0.78 -0.05
C VAL A 20 -10.10 2.09 0.65
N PHE A 21 -10.15 3.21 -0.08
CA PHE A 21 -10.04 4.53 0.54
C PHE A 21 -11.35 4.94 1.19
N ASP A 22 -11.26 5.40 2.44
CA ASP A 22 -12.39 5.97 3.16
C ASP A 22 -12.70 7.41 2.69
N ARG A 23 -13.71 8.03 3.31
CA ARG A 23 -14.12 9.41 3.00
C ARG A 23 -13.02 10.44 3.25
N ASN A 24 -12.09 10.15 4.16
CA ASN A 24 -10.95 10.99 4.51
C ASN A 24 -9.71 10.68 3.67
N GLN A 25 -9.86 9.90 2.59
CA GLN A 25 -8.78 9.49 1.69
C GLN A 25 -7.66 8.70 2.39
N VAL A 26 -7.99 7.97 3.47
CA VAL A 26 -7.11 7.01 4.13
C VAL A 26 -7.43 5.60 3.64
N LEU A 27 -6.40 4.82 3.30
CA LEU A 27 -6.56 3.44 2.85
C LEU A 27 -6.99 2.58 4.05
N VAL A 28 -8.02 1.75 3.87
CA VAL A 28 -8.49 0.77 4.83
C VAL A 28 -8.29 -0.62 4.24
N ALA A 29 -7.58 -1.48 4.96
CA ALA A 29 -7.33 -2.86 4.58
C ALA A 29 -7.47 -3.75 5.82
N ALA A 30 -8.11 -4.91 5.69
CA ALA A 30 -8.37 -5.82 6.82
C ALA A 30 -8.98 -5.12 8.07
N CYS A 31 -9.95 -4.21 7.86
CA CYS A 31 -10.58 -3.41 8.91
C CYS A 31 -9.66 -2.42 9.66
N GLU A 32 -8.43 -2.20 9.20
CA GLU A 32 -7.46 -1.28 9.78
C GLU A 32 -7.20 -0.10 8.85
N ARG A 33 -7.02 1.10 9.41
CA ARG A 33 -6.63 2.30 8.64
C ARG A 33 -5.12 2.32 8.49
N ALA A 34 -4.64 2.57 7.28
CA ALA A 34 -3.22 2.70 6.99
C ALA A 34 -2.59 3.84 7.80
N PRO A 35 -1.45 3.62 8.45
CA PRO A 35 -0.73 4.65 9.21
C PRO A 35 0.11 5.58 8.30
N VAL A 36 -0.20 5.64 7.00
CA VAL A 36 0.55 6.43 6.02
C VAL A 36 -0.36 7.27 5.13
N MET A 37 0.18 8.38 4.65
CA MET A 37 -0.53 9.32 3.81
C MET A 37 -0.76 8.78 2.39
N ARG A 38 -1.75 9.34 1.69
CA ARG A 38 -2.05 9.02 0.28
C ARG A 38 -0.87 9.24 -0.67
N SER A 39 -0.01 10.21 -0.37
CA SER A 39 1.20 10.47 -1.14
C SER A 39 2.17 9.28 -1.17
N THR A 40 2.20 8.46 -0.12
CA THR A 40 2.99 7.21 -0.08
C THR A 40 2.46 6.20 -1.09
N TRP A 41 1.14 6.03 -1.17
CA TRP A 41 0.51 5.13 -2.17
C TRP A 41 0.74 5.61 -3.60
N ASN A 42 0.69 6.93 -3.84
CA ASN A 42 1.01 7.49 -5.16
C ASN A 42 2.46 7.22 -5.58
N LYS A 43 3.43 7.27 -4.65
CA LYS A 43 4.84 6.92 -4.92
C LYS A 43 5.00 5.44 -5.25
N LEU A 44 4.30 4.56 -4.53
CA LEU A 44 4.30 3.13 -4.81
C LEU A 44 3.66 2.80 -6.17
N GLN A 45 2.59 3.52 -6.54
CA GLN A 45 1.96 3.38 -7.84
C GLN A 45 2.87 3.88 -8.98
N ALA A 46 3.54 5.01 -8.79
CA ALA A 46 4.52 5.52 -9.76
C ALA A 46 5.69 4.55 -9.98
N ALA A 47 5.95 3.66 -9.02
CA ALA A 47 6.92 2.57 -9.13
C ALA A 47 6.30 1.23 -9.51
N GLU A 48 5.03 1.21 -9.93
CA GLU A 48 4.30 0.03 -10.41
C GLU A 48 4.15 -1.12 -9.39
N LEU A 49 4.36 -0.84 -8.09
CA LEU A 49 4.26 -1.84 -7.02
C LEU A 49 2.84 -2.02 -6.49
N VAL A 50 1.99 -1.02 -6.71
CA VAL A 50 0.56 -1.03 -6.41
C VAL A 50 -0.19 -0.38 -7.55
N GLU A 51 -1.47 -0.69 -7.70
CA GLU A 51 -2.34 -0.07 -8.70
C GLU A 51 -3.65 0.42 -8.07
N PHE A 52 -4.08 1.60 -8.50
CA PHE A 52 -5.38 2.16 -8.14
C PHE A 52 -6.43 1.67 -9.13
N TYR A 53 -7.59 1.24 -8.64
CA TYR A 53 -8.71 0.77 -9.47
C TYR A 53 -10.06 1.22 -8.92
N MET A 54 -11.14 0.97 -9.67
CA MET A 54 -12.50 1.49 -9.39
C MET A 54 -12.47 3.00 -9.13
N GLU A 55 -12.13 3.79 -10.16
CA GLU A 55 -12.04 5.26 -10.07
C GLU A 55 -11.09 5.74 -8.95
N ARG A 56 -10.00 4.99 -8.72
CA ARG A 56 -9.01 5.23 -7.66
C ARG A 56 -9.56 5.18 -6.24
N ARG A 57 -10.73 4.54 -6.04
CA ARG A 57 -11.31 4.28 -4.71
C ARG A 57 -10.68 3.07 -4.03
N ARG A 58 -10.05 2.18 -4.80
CA ARG A 58 -9.37 0.99 -4.27
C ARG A 58 -7.93 0.93 -4.72
N LEU A 59 -7.12 0.21 -3.95
CA LEU A 59 -5.70 -0.02 -4.19
C LEU A 59 -5.41 -1.50 -3.98
N ARG A 60 -4.61 -2.10 -4.87
CA ARG A 60 -4.08 -3.45 -4.65
C ARG A 60 -2.60 -3.54 -5.00
N VAL A 61 -1.91 -4.51 -4.42
CA VAL A 61 -0.51 -4.84 -4.72
C VAL A 61 -0.45 -5.52 -6.10
N THR A 62 0.49 -5.09 -6.94
CA THR A 62 0.71 -5.70 -8.26
C THR A 62 1.60 -6.93 -8.14
N GLN A 63 1.74 -7.69 -9.23
CA GLN A 63 2.72 -8.78 -9.30
C GLN A 63 4.14 -8.31 -8.96
N ALA A 64 4.56 -7.15 -9.46
CA ALA A 64 5.86 -6.56 -9.16
C ALA A 64 6.00 -6.25 -7.65
N GLY A 65 4.95 -5.72 -7.02
CA GLY A 65 4.92 -5.47 -5.57
C GLY A 65 5.06 -6.72 -4.71
N TYR A 66 4.54 -7.87 -5.16
CA TYR A 66 4.72 -9.15 -4.47
C TYR A 66 6.14 -9.72 -4.60
N LEU A 67 6.85 -9.40 -5.68
CA LEU A 67 8.23 -9.83 -5.92
C LEU A 67 9.27 -9.03 -5.12
N VAL A 68 8.89 -7.88 -4.56
CA VAL A 68 9.79 -7.10 -3.70
C VAL A 68 10.11 -7.90 -2.43
N ASP A 69 11.40 -8.07 -2.14
CA ASP A 69 11.85 -8.64 -0.87
C ASP A 69 11.63 -7.63 0.27
N LEU A 70 10.77 -8.02 1.21
CA LEU A 70 10.40 -7.23 2.39
C LEU A 70 10.74 -7.98 3.70
N SER A 71 11.53 -9.05 3.62
CA SER A 71 11.90 -9.89 4.76
C SER A 71 12.53 -9.10 5.91
N ARG A 72 13.39 -8.12 5.58
CA ARG A 72 14.13 -7.27 6.53
C ARG A 72 13.51 -5.90 6.79
N VAL A 73 12.31 -5.65 6.26
CA VAL A 73 11.62 -4.36 6.40
C VAL A 73 10.62 -4.45 7.53
N GLU A 74 10.57 -3.49 8.44
CA GLU A 74 9.48 -3.40 9.42
C GLU A 74 8.24 -2.77 8.75
N GLU A 75 7.05 -3.30 9.03
CA GLU A 75 5.82 -2.69 8.50
C GLU A 75 5.51 -1.38 9.21
N SER A 76 4.70 -0.53 8.57
CA SER A 76 4.34 0.76 9.16
C SER A 76 3.40 0.55 10.34
N ALA A 77 3.66 1.23 11.45
CA ALA A 77 2.83 1.20 12.66
C ALA A 77 1.93 2.44 12.74
#